data_AF-A0A5K1A472-F1
#
_entry.id   AF-A0A5K1A472-F1
#
_cell.length_a   1.000
_cell.length_b   1.000
_cell.length_c   1.000
_cell.angle_alpha   90.00
_cell.angle_beta   90.00
_cell.angle_gamma   90.00
#
_symmetry.space_group_name_H-M   'P 1'
#
loop_
_entity.id
_entity.type
_entity.pdbx_description
1 polymer ?
#
loop_
_entity_poly.entity_id
_entity_poly.type
_entity_poly.pdbx_seq_one_letter_code
_entity_poly.pdbx_strand_id
1 'polypeptide(L)' 'HVEVPVPTPNNDEILLKLEASSLNPLDCKLQKGMWRPFIPHKFPAIP' A
#
# COMPACT_ATOMS: atom_id res chain seq x y z
N HIS A 1 0.36 -8.99 10.38
CA HIS A 1 -0.29 -9.46 9.14
C HIS A 1 -1.79 -9.31 9.36
N VAL A 2 -2.49 -8.62 8.46
CA VAL A 2 -3.96 -8.48 8.48
C VAL A 2 -4.47 -9.03 7.16
N GLU A 3 -5.45 -9.92 7.20
CA GLU A 3 -6.13 -10.41 6.00
C GLU A 3 -7.10 -9.33 5.51
N VAL A 4 -7.04 -9.04 4.21
CA VAL A 4 -7.89 -8.03 3.54
C VAL A 4 -8.58 -8.66 2.33
N PRO A 5 -9.79 -8.21 1.97
CA PRO A 5 -10.48 -8.73 0.80
C PRO A 5 -9.73 -8.36 -0.49
N VAL A 6 -9.93 -9.15 -1.55
CA VAL A 6 -9.41 -8.83 -2.88
C VAL A 6 -10.22 -7.65 -3.44
N PRO A 7 -9.57 -6.54 -3.87
CA PRO A 7 -10.28 -5.37 -4.37
C PRO A 7 -10.86 -5.62 -5.77
N THR A 8 -11.92 -4.88 -6.12
CA THR A 8 -12.50 -4.86 -7.47
C THR A 8 -11.96 -3.64 -8.22
N PRO A 9 -11.35 -3.80 -9.42
CA PRO A 9 -10.84 -2.67 -10.19
C PRO A 9 -11.98 -1.79 -10.73
N ASN A 10 -11.77 -0.48 -10.79
CA ASN A 10 -12.64 0.45 -11.52
C ASN A 10 -12.42 0.34 -13.04
N ASN A 11 -13.22 1.08 -13.83
CA ASN A 11 -13.24 1.00 -15.30
C ASN A 11 -11.86 1.18 -15.98
N ASP A 12 -10.92 1.91 -15.37
CA ASP A 12 -9.59 2.20 -15.92
C ASP A 12 -8.44 1.59 -15.08
N GLU A 13 -8.76 0.62 -14.22
CA GLU A 13 -7.80 -0.05 -13.35
C GLU A 13 -7.65 -1.53 -13.74
N ILE A 14 -6.52 -2.14 -13.35
CA ILE A 14 -6.28 -3.56 -13.56
C ILE A 14 -5.99 -4.24 -12.22
N LEU A 15 -6.57 -5.43 -12.02
CA LEU A 15 -6.27 -6.27 -10.87
C LEU A 15 -5.05 -7.13 -11.17
N LEU A 16 -3.97 -6.93 -10.41
CA LEU A 16 -2.72 -7.68 -10.56
C LEU A 16 -2.54 -8.68 -9.42
N LYS A 17 -2.16 -9.92 -9.78
CA LYS A 17 -1.63 -10.91 -8.83
C LYS A 17 -0.11 -10.77 -8.79
N LEU A 18 0.41 -10.19 -7.71
CA LEU A 18 1.86 -10.02 -7.52
C LEU A 18 2.46 -11.29 -6.91
N GLU A 19 3.46 -11.88 -7.57
CA GLU A 19 4.25 -12.99 -7.02
C GLU A 19 5.42 -12.49 -6.15
N ALA A 20 5.89 -11.27 -6.40
CA ALA A 20 6.93 -10.59 -5.62
C ALA A 20 6.82 -9.07 -5.73
N SER A 21 7.31 -8.36 -4.73
CA SER A 21 7.50 -6.90 -4.74
C SER A 21 8.87 -6.55 -4.14
N SER A 22 9.46 -5.43 -4.57
CA SER A 22 10.72 -4.94 -4.02
C SER A 22 10.50 -4.20 -2.69
N LEU A 23 11.48 -4.26 -1.79
CA LEU A 23 11.57 -3.31 -0.68
C LEU A 23 12.48 -2.14 -1.05
N ASN A 24 11.95 -0.94 -0.95
CA ASN A 24 12.63 0.32 -1.24
C ASN A 24 12.93 1.10 0.06
N PRO A 25 13.95 1.98 0.08
CA PRO A 25 14.28 2.78 1.25
C PRO A 25 13.11 3.63 1.78
N LEU A 26 12.17 4.02 0.91
CA LEU A 26 11.00 4.82 1.28
C LEU A 26 9.98 4.02 2.09
N ASP A 27 9.81 2.72 1.84
CA ASP A 27 8.83 1.87 2.53
C ASP A 27 9.09 1.86 4.04
N CYS A 28 10.36 1.71 4.43
CA CYS A 28 10.80 1.76 5.82
C CYS A 28 10.55 3.13 6.49
N LYS A 29 10.70 4.23 5.74
CA LYS A 29 10.44 5.59 6.25
C LYS A 29 8.95 5.85 6.44
N LEU A 30 8.11 5.36 5.53
CA LEU A 30 6.66 5.43 5.60
C LEU A 30 6.13 4.60 6.77
N GLN A 31 6.60 3.36 6.92
CA GLN A 31 6.22 2.49 8.04
C GLN A 31 6.54 3.10 9.42
N LYS A 32 7.69 3.78 9.53
CA LYS A 32 8.10 4.50 10.76
C LYS A 32 7.33 5.81 10.98
N GLY A 33 6.48 6.23 10.06
CA GLY A 33 5.65 7.42 10.17
C GLY A 33 6.40 8.74 9.96
N MET A 34 7.60 8.72 9.38
CA MET A 34 8.42 9.93 9.21
C MET A 34 7.80 10.95 8.24
N TRP A 35 6.90 10.50 7.36
CA TRP A 35 6.19 11.35 6.39
C TRP A 35 4.76 11.71 6.80
N ARG A 36 4.30 11.35 8.02
CA ARG A 36 2.92 11.61 8.49
C ARG A 36 2.46 13.07 8.37
N PRO A 37 3.31 14.10 8.58
CA PRO A 37 2.89 15.49 8.42
C PRO A 37 2.43 15.83 6.99
N PHE A 38 2.94 15.11 5.98
CA PHE A 38 2.66 15.36 4.57
C PHE A 38 1.76 14.29 3.94
N ILE A 39 1.85 13.05 4.43
CA ILE A 39 1.07 11.90 3.94
C ILE A 39 0.34 11.30 5.15
N PRO A 40 -0.86 11.79 5.49
CA PRO A 40 -1.61 11.36 6.66
C PRO A 40 -2.35 10.02 6.44
N HIS A 41 -1.72 9.07 5.74
CA HIS A 41 -2.27 7.73 5.55
C HIS A 41 -2.07 6.85 6.78
N LYS A 42 -3.07 6.01 7.06
CA LYS A 42 -2.99 4.94 8.06
C LYS A 42 -2.80 3.61 7.32
N PHE A 43 -1.88 2.79 7.82
CA PHE A 43 -1.67 1.45 7.27
C PHE A 43 -2.67 0.45 7.89
N PRO A 44 -3.17 -0.53 7.11
CA PRO A 44 -2.93 -0.72 5.68
C PRO A 44 -3.71 0.32 4.84
N ALA A 45 -3.04 0.94 3.87
CA ALA A 45 -3.67 1.84 2.92
C ALA A 45 -4.21 1.00 1.75
N ILE A 46 -5.48 0.63 1.85
CA ILE A 46 -6.21 -0.14 0.85
C ILE A 46 -7.15 0.79 0.07
N PRO A 47 -7.27 0.62 -1.26
CA PRO A 47 -8.31 1.28 -2.05
C PRO A 47 -9.70 0.76 -1.71
#